data_AF-A0A2S9GJ36-F1
#
_entry.id   AF-A0A2S9GJ36-F1
#
_cell.length_a   1.000
_cell.length_b   1.000
_cell.length_c   1.000
_cell.angle_alpha   90.00
_cell.angle_beta   90.00
_cell.angle_gamma   90.00
#
_symmetry.space_group_name_H-M   'P 1'
#
loop_
_entity.id
_entity.type
_entity.pdbx_description
1 polymer ?
#
loop_
_entity_poly.entity_id
_entity_poly.type
_entity_poly.pdbx_seq_one_letter_code
_entity_poly.pdbx_strand_id
1 'polypeptide(L)'
;AFFIGDVLGHGAGAAVVTSLIRYTLRSAALHYSDPTQALSELNSVLLRENAPRRFCTVNYGTVRPTADGTGFTITVATGGHPSGL
;
A
#
# COMPACT_ATOMS: atom_id res chain seq x y z
N ALA A 1 -0.59 -9.11 -5.51
CA ALA A 1 0.09 -8.14 -4.64
C ALA A 1 -0.34 -8.37 -3.20
N PHE A 2 0.48 -7.96 -2.24
CA PHE A 2 0.15 -7.94 -0.81
C PHE A 2 0.47 -6.57 -0.23
N PHE A 3 -0.19 -6.21 0.87
CA PHE A 3 -0.03 -4.91 1.52
C PHE A 3 0.05 -5.10 3.03
N ILE A 4 0.97 -4.38 3.67
CA ILE A 4 1.04 -4.24 5.13
C ILE A 4 1.03 -2.75 5.38
N GLY A 5 0.24 -2.28 6.35
CA GLY A 5 0.25 -0.86 6.68
C GLY A 5 -0.21 -0.61 8.10
N ASP A 6 0.20 0.54 8.62
CA ASP A 6 -0.15 1.05 9.94
C ASP A 6 -0.80 2.42 9.77
N VAL A 7 -1.88 2.69 10.52
CA VAL A 7 -2.68 3.90 10.41
C VAL A 7 -2.69 4.59 11.77
N LEU A 8 -2.48 5.91 11.78
CA LEU A 8 -2.56 6.68 13.01
C LEU A 8 -3.96 6.61 13.63
N GLY A 9 -4.03 6.25 14.91
CA GLY A 9 -5.24 6.32 15.73
C GLY A 9 -5.95 4.98 15.92
N HIS A 10 -7.16 5.02 16.48
CA HIS A 10 -7.94 3.82 16.78
C HIS A 10 -9.46 4.07 16.65
N GLY A 11 -10.25 3.01 16.75
CA GLY A 11 -11.71 3.08 16.68
C GLY A 11 -12.25 3.27 15.26
N ALA A 12 -13.51 3.68 15.15
CA ALA A 12 -14.23 3.72 13.88
C ALA A 12 -13.58 4.63 12.83
N GLY A 13 -13.05 5.80 13.24
CA GLY A 13 -12.37 6.71 12.33
C GLY A 13 -11.13 6.09 11.66
N ALA A 14 -10.27 5.44 12.45
CA ALA A 14 -9.10 4.73 11.92
C ALA A 14 -9.51 3.53 11.04
N ALA A 15 -10.57 2.81 11.41
CA ALA A 15 -11.08 1.68 10.62
C ALA A 15 -11.59 2.11 9.23
N VAL A 16 -12.25 3.27 9.13
CA VAL A 16 -12.68 3.86 7.86
C VAL A 16 -11.47 4.19 6.98
N VAL A 17 -10.44 4.82 7.55
CA VAL A 17 -9.20 5.15 6.82
C VAL A 17 -8.47 3.89 6.35
N THR A 18 -8.39 2.86 7.20
CA THR A 18 -7.84 1.55 6.82
C THR A 18 -8.59 0.93 5.64
N SER A 19 -9.93 1.08 5.61
CA SER A 19 -10.76 0.59 4.51
C SER A 19 -10.47 1.35 3.23
N LEU A 20 -10.41 2.69 3.28
CA LEU A 20 -10.02 3.54 2.15
C LEU A 20 -8.67 3.10 1.57
N ILE A 21 -7.63 3.01 2.41
CA ILE A 21 -6.28 2.59 2.00
C ILE A 21 -6.32 1.23 1.30
N ARG A 22 -6.98 0.24 1.91
CA ARG A 22 -7.08 -1.12 1.38
C ARG A 22 -7.72 -1.15 0.01
N TYR A 23 -8.84 -0.45 -0.18
CA TYR A 23 -9.56 -0.46 -1.45
C TYR A 23 -8.84 0.35 -2.53
N THR A 24 -8.22 1.48 -2.18
CA THR A 24 -7.37 2.23 -3.11
C THR A 24 -6.21 1.37 -3.62
N LEU A 25 -5.44 0.73 -2.73
CA LEU A 25 -4.32 -0.12 -3.14
C LEU A 25 -4.76 -1.35 -3.94
N ARG A 26 -5.90 -1.97 -3.56
CA ARG A 26 -6.45 -3.10 -4.31
C ARG A 26 -6.87 -2.69 -5.72
N SER A 27 -7.46 -1.52 -5.89
CA SER A 27 -7.82 -0.97 -7.20
C SER A 27 -6.56 -0.63 -8.01
N ALA A 28 -5.63 0.11 -7.42
CA ALA A 28 -4.37 0.50 -8.05
C ALA A 28 -3.56 -0.71 -8.53
N ALA A 29 -3.56 -1.81 -7.77
CA ALA A 29 -2.89 -3.05 -8.14
C ALA A 29 -3.44 -3.72 -9.42
N LEU A 30 -4.64 -3.35 -9.89
CA LEU A 30 -5.21 -3.80 -11.16
C LEU A 30 -4.70 -2.96 -12.35
N HIS A 31 -4.24 -1.74 -12.10
CA HIS A 31 -3.85 -0.77 -13.13
C HIS A 31 -2.34 -0.59 -13.24
N TYR A 32 -1.60 -0.77 -12.14
CA TYR A 32 -0.16 -0.54 -12.10
C TYR A 32 0.62 -1.83 -11.78
N SER A 33 1.58 -2.13 -12.65
CA SER A 33 2.55 -3.20 -12.42
C SER A 33 3.69 -2.77 -11.48
N ASP A 34 3.95 -1.46 -11.41
CA ASP A 34 4.94 -0.81 -10.56
C ASP A 34 4.32 -0.43 -9.20
N PRO A 35 4.84 -0.98 -8.08
CA PRO A 35 4.31 -0.71 -6.75
C PRO A 35 4.42 0.77 -6.32
N THR A 36 5.38 1.53 -6.85
CA THR A 36 5.57 2.94 -6.49
C THR A 36 4.47 3.85 -7.05
N GLN A 37 3.90 3.51 -8.21
CA GLN A 37 2.77 4.22 -8.80
C GLN A 37 1.50 4.01 -7.98
N ALA A 38 1.25 2.78 -7.51
CA ALA A 38 0.14 2.49 -6.61
C ALA A 38 0.25 3.25 -5.27
N LEU A 39 1.46 3.37 -4.70
CA LEU A 39 1.68 4.20 -3.51
C LEU A 39 1.49 5.69 -3.78
N SER A 40 1.86 6.18 -4.96
CA SER A 40 1.66 7.58 -5.36
C SER A 40 0.16 7.92 -5.53
N GLU A 41 -0.62 7.00 -6.07
CA GLU A 41 -2.09 7.14 -6.12
C GLU A 41 -2.69 7.16 -4.71
N LEU A 42 -2.28 6.23 -3.84
CA LEU A 42 -2.74 6.22 -2.45
C LEU A 42 -2.46 7.56 -1.76
N ASN A 43 -1.22 8.07 -1.88
CA ASN A 43 -0.85 9.37 -1.31
C ASN A 43 -1.74 10.49 -1.86
N SER A 44 -2.02 10.49 -3.16
CA SER A 44 -2.89 11.48 -3.80
C SER A 44 -4.34 11.41 -3.28
N VAL A 45 -4.87 10.21 -3.05
CA VAL A 45 -6.21 10.01 -2.46
C VAL A 45 -6.24 10.53 -1.02
N LEU A 46 -5.23 10.19 -0.20
CA LEU A 46 -5.14 10.64 1.18
C LEU A 46 -5.01 12.17 1.30
N LEU A 47 -4.29 12.82 0.38
CA LEU A 47 -4.16 14.27 0.34
C LEU A 47 -5.46 14.99 -0.08
N ARG A 48 -6.35 14.34 -0.85
CA ARG A 48 -7.65 14.91 -1.26
C ARG A 48 -8.71 14.83 -0.16
N GLU A 49 -8.65 13.79 0.65
CA GLU A 49 -9.46 13.66 1.85
C GLU A 49 -8.97 14.72 2.87
N ASN A 50 -9.55 15.92 2.83
CA ASN A 50 -9.28 17.09 3.70
C ASN A 50 -9.59 16.85 5.20
N ALA A 51 -9.28 15.68 5.73
CA ALA A 51 -9.46 15.31 7.12
C ALA A 51 -8.12 15.44 7.85
N PRO A 52 -8.06 16.18 8.97
CA PRO A 52 -6.83 16.34 9.73
C PRO A 52 -6.32 14.98 10.21
N ARG A 53 -5.00 14.75 10.03
CA ARG A 53 -4.22 13.64 10.62
C ARG A 53 -4.47 12.22 10.09
N ARG A 54 -4.82 12.05 8.80
CA ARG A 54 -4.80 10.73 8.16
C ARG A 54 -3.40 10.38 7.68
N PHE A 55 -2.57 9.89 8.59
CA PHE A 55 -1.26 9.35 8.26
C PHE A 55 -1.30 7.84 8.30
N CYS A 56 -0.67 7.22 7.32
CA CYS A 56 -0.39 5.79 7.33
C CYS A 56 1.01 5.52 6.82
N THR A 57 1.58 4.41 7.27
CA THR A 57 2.76 3.81 6.66
C THR A 57 2.35 2.54 5.92
N VAL A 58 2.95 2.25 4.78
CA VAL A 58 2.60 1.08 3.95
C VAL A 58 3.83 0.40 3.34
N ASN A 59 3.84 -0.93 3.36
CA ASN A 59 4.64 -1.77 2.48
C ASN A 59 3.74 -2.38 1.41
N TYR A 60 4.08 -2.16 0.14
CA TYR A 60 3.43 -2.78 -1.00
C TYR A 60 4.36 -3.81 -1.61
N GLY A 61 3.89 -5.05 -1.75
CA GLY A 61 4.66 -6.15 -2.32
C GLY A 61 4.01 -6.81 -3.53
N THR A 62 4.83 -7.17 -4.52
CA THR A 62 4.46 -8.10 -5.59
C THR A 62 5.33 -9.34 -5.54
N VAL A 63 4.76 -10.48 -5.92
CA VAL A 63 5.44 -11.76 -6.00
C VAL A 63 5.21 -12.29 -7.40
N ARG A 64 6.29 -12.65 -8.10
CA ARG A 64 6.24 -13.26 -9.43
C ARG A 64 7.16 -14.48 -9.46
N PRO A 65 6.74 -15.61 -10.05
CA PRO A 65 7.65 -16.72 -10.30
C PRO A 65 8.86 -16.26 -11.12
N THR A 66 10.02 -16.85 -10.88
CA THR A 66 11.19 -16.66 -11.75
C THR A 66 10.95 -17.34 -13.11
N ALA A 67 11.62 -16.85 -14.15
CA ALA A 67 11.41 -17.36 -15.52
C ALA A 67 11.77 -18.85 -15.68
N ASP A 68 12.69 -19.36 -14.86
CA ASP A 68 13.11 -20.76 -14.80
C ASP A 68 12.21 -21.63 -13.90
N GLY A 69 11.22 -21.04 -13.24
CA GLY A 69 10.26 -21.75 -12.38
C GLY A 69 10.85 -22.29 -11.06
N THR A 70 12.08 -21.93 -10.72
CA THR A 70 12.78 -22.47 -9.53
C THR A 70 12.54 -21.66 -8.25
N GLY A 71 11.97 -20.45 -8.38
CA GLY A 71 11.74 -19.57 -7.23
C GLY A 71 10.77 -18.43 -7.51
N PHE A 72 10.88 -17.38 -6.68
CA PHE A 72 10.04 -16.20 -6.75
C PHE A 72 10.89 -14.93 -6.64
N THR A 73 10.57 -13.93 -7.45
CA THR A 73 11.04 -12.56 -7.27
C THR A 73 9.99 -11.77 -6.50
N ILE A 74 10.42 -11.12 -5.42
CA ILE A 74 9.59 -10.24 -4.60
C ILE A 74 10.06 -8.80 -4.84
N THR A 75 9.14 -7.94 -5.24
CA THR A 75 9.39 -6.49 -5.35
C THR A 75 8.60 -5.79 -4.27
N VAL A 76 9.26 -5.01 -3.43
CA VAL A 76 8.64 -4.25 -2.34
C VAL A 76 8.90 -2.76 -2.57
N ALA A 77 7.86 -1.94 -2.41
CA ALA A 77 7.98 -0.49 -2.25
C ALA A 77 7.47 -0.08 -0.88
N THR A 78 8.15 0.91 -0.27
CA THR A 78 7.86 1.41 1.07
C THR A 78 7.31 2.84 1.00
N GLY A 79 6.19 3.07 1.66
CA GLY A 79 5.62 4.38 1.95
C GLY A 79 5.74 4.67 3.43
N GLY A 80 6.93 5.04 3.89
CA GLY A 80 7.21 5.40 5.29
C GLY A 80 7.17 4.25 6.31
N HIS A 81 6.89 3.00 5.89
CA HIS A 81 6.94 1.84 6.78
C HIS A 81 8.40 1.44 7.01
N PRO A 82 8.79 1.08 8.26
CA PRO A 82 10.15 0.64 8.53
C PRO A 82 10.57 -0.52 7.63
N SER A 83 11.83 -0.52 7.18
CA SER A 83 12.38 -1.63 6.40
C SER A 83 12.40 -2.89 7.25
N GLY A 84 11.76 -3.96 6.76
CA GLY A 84 11.78 -5.30 7.37
C GLY A 84 12.57 -6.33 6.56
N LEU A 85 13.33 -5.87 5.56
CA LEU A 85 14.20 -6.66 4.67
C LEU A 85 15.63 -6.13 4.76
#